data_AF-A0A9Q0SX57-F1
#
_entry.id   AF-A0A9Q0SX57-F1
#
_cell.length_a   1.000
_cell.length_b   1.000
_cell.length_c   1.000
_cell.angle_alpha   90.00
_cell.angle_beta   90.00
_cell.angle_gamma   90.00
#
_symmetry.space_group_name_H-M   'P 1'
#
loop_
_entity.id
_entity.type
_entity.pdbx_description
1 polymer ?
#
loop_
_entity_poly.entity_id
_entity_poly.type
_entity_poly.pdbx_seq_one_letter_code
_entity_poly.pdbx_strand_id
1 'polypeptide(L)'
;MAEARAGGCCPPMDLFRSEAMQLVQLIIPIESAHQTVSNLGDLGLIQFKDLNADKSPFQRTYAAQIKKFGEMARKLRFFREQMVKSGITPLTKPGAKSDIDVDDLEVKLGELEAELVEMNANNEKLQRSYNELVEYKLVLNKAGEFFSSALRNATALQKELESQQTGEESLDTPLLLDREILNDPSKQVKLGFITGLVPKEKSMPFERIIFRATRGNVYIKLAAVEEPVVDPVSGEKVEKNVFVVFYSGEKAKTKILKICEAFGANRYPFTEDFGKQILMISEVSGRISEMKAAIDAGLFHRSHLLQTIGDQFVQWKE
;
A
#
# COMPACT_ATOMS: atom_id res chain seq x y z
N MET A 1 31.56 -43.83 68.70
CA MET A 1 30.46 -44.54 68.03
C MET A 1 29.41 -43.53 67.63
N ALA A 2 29.31 -43.26 66.33
CA ALA A 2 28.14 -42.80 65.58
C ALA A 2 28.65 -42.11 64.31
N GLU A 3 28.91 -42.92 63.28
CA GLU A 3 29.01 -42.47 61.89
C GLU A 3 27.70 -41.79 61.51
N ALA A 4 27.77 -40.54 61.05
CA ALA A 4 26.75 -39.95 60.19
C ALA A 4 27.35 -39.83 58.79
N ARG A 5 27.20 -40.90 58.00
CA ARG A 5 27.42 -40.87 56.55
C ARG A 5 26.31 -40.06 55.90
N ALA A 6 26.49 -38.74 55.83
CA ALA A 6 25.74 -37.89 54.93
C ALA A 6 26.45 -37.89 53.57
N GLY A 7 26.07 -38.82 52.70
CA GLY A 7 26.50 -38.86 51.30
C GLY A 7 25.84 -37.75 50.48
N GLY A 8 26.21 -36.50 50.75
CA GLY A 8 25.94 -35.37 49.86
C GLY A 8 27.11 -35.23 48.90
N CYS A 9 26.89 -35.43 47.60
CA CYS A 9 27.93 -35.46 46.56
C CYS A 9 28.56 -34.09 46.24
N CYS A 10 28.15 -33.01 46.92
CA CYS A 10 28.60 -31.65 46.60
C CYS A 10 29.10 -30.93 47.87
N PRO A 11 30.35 -30.41 47.87
CA PRO A 11 30.81 -29.51 48.94
C PRO A 11 29.98 -28.21 48.94
N PRO A 12 29.80 -27.55 50.10
CA PRO A 12 29.04 -26.30 50.21
C PRO A 12 29.68 -25.19 49.37
N MET A 13 28.85 -24.41 48.65
CA MET A 13 29.32 -23.32 47.78
C MET A 13 30.11 -22.27 48.57
N ASP A 14 31.35 -22.00 48.14
CA ASP A 14 32.21 -20.94 48.66
C ASP A 14 32.14 -19.73 47.72
N LEU A 15 31.79 -18.55 48.25
CA LEU A 15 31.62 -17.32 47.47
C LEU A 15 32.93 -16.78 46.87
N PHE A 16 34.08 -17.22 47.36
CA PHE A 16 35.39 -16.63 47.02
C PHE A 16 36.17 -17.39 45.94
N ARG A 17 35.71 -18.58 45.51
CA ARG A 17 36.42 -19.45 44.56
C ARG A 17 35.46 -20.09 43.56
N SER A 18 35.96 -20.37 42.36
CA SER A 18 35.21 -21.11 41.34
C SER A 18 34.96 -22.55 41.78
N GLU A 19 33.82 -23.11 41.35
CA GLU A 19 33.49 -24.51 41.61
C GLU A 19 34.44 -25.47 40.87
N ALA A 20 34.64 -26.65 41.44
CA ALA A 20 35.45 -27.70 40.83
C ALA A 20 34.72 -28.27 39.60
N MET A 21 35.34 -28.12 38.42
CA MET A 21 34.79 -28.61 37.15
C MET A 21 35.43 -29.95 36.78
N GLN A 22 34.63 -30.87 36.23
CA GLN A 22 35.10 -32.16 35.73
C GLN A 22 34.79 -32.32 34.25
N LEU A 23 35.77 -32.82 33.48
CA LEU A 23 35.57 -33.20 32.09
C LEU A 23 34.98 -34.61 32.01
N VAL A 24 33.83 -34.74 31.37
CA VAL A 24 33.12 -36.02 31.17
C VAL A 24 32.94 -36.30 29.68
N GLN A 25 33.07 -37.56 29.28
CA GLN A 25 32.75 -38.02 27.94
C GLN A 25 31.36 -38.67 27.94
N LEU A 26 30.44 -38.13 27.14
CA LEU A 26 29.09 -38.64 26.97
C LEU A 26 29.02 -39.51 25.71
N ILE A 27 28.55 -40.75 25.85
CA ILE A 27 28.28 -41.66 24.73
C ILE A 27 26.78 -41.85 24.66
N ILE A 28 26.17 -41.34 23.59
CA ILE A 28 24.71 -41.28 23.45
C ILE A 28 24.30 -42.06 22.19
N PRO A 29 23.41 -43.07 22.29
CA PRO A 29 22.81 -43.71 21.13
C PRO A 29 22.01 -42.71 20.29
N ILE A 30 22.08 -42.81 18.96
CA ILE A 30 21.45 -41.83 18.06
C ILE A 30 19.92 -41.74 18.24
N GLU A 31 19.27 -42.86 18.56
CA GLU A 31 17.82 -42.94 18.78
C GLU A 31 17.35 -42.13 19.99
N SER A 32 18.19 -42.01 21.02
CA SER A 32 17.88 -41.29 22.26
C SER A 32 18.56 -39.92 22.33
N ALA A 33 19.24 -39.49 21.26
CA ALA A 33 20.03 -38.26 21.27
C ALA A 33 19.19 -37.02 21.57
N HIS A 34 18.04 -36.86 20.90
CA HIS A 34 17.16 -35.70 21.09
C HIS A 34 16.61 -35.61 22.52
N GLN A 35 16.07 -36.71 23.07
CA GLN A 35 15.55 -36.72 24.43
C GLN A 35 16.63 -36.48 25.48
N THR A 36 17.81 -37.10 25.30
CA THR A 36 18.93 -36.95 26.22
C THR A 36 19.43 -35.52 26.24
N VAL A 37 19.61 -34.90 25.07
CA VAL A 37 20.06 -33.50 24.97
C VAL A 37 19.01 -32.53 25.54
N SER A 38 17.72 -32.80 25.33
CA SER A 38 16.63 -32.02 25.94
C SER A 38 16.71 -32.04 27.47
N ASN A 39 16.79 -33.24 28.06
CA ASN A 39 16.90 -33.40 29.51
C ASN A 39 18.18 -32.76 30.07
N LEU A 40 19.31 -32.85 29.35
CA LEU A 40 20.56 -32.21 29.76
C LEU A 40 20.47 -30.67 29.68
N GLY A 41 19.73 -30.15 28.70
CA GLY A 41 19.42 -28.72 28.56
C GLY A 41 18.59 -28.20 29.73
N ASP A 42 17.56 -28.96 30.14
CA ASP A 42 16.71 -28.63 31.29
C ASP A 42 17.49 -28.62 32.62
N LEU A 43 18.49 -29.49 32.77
CA LEU A 43 19.38 -29.49 33.93
C LEU A 43 20.29 -28.26 33.96
N GLY A 44 20.80 -27.81 32.80
CA GLY A 44 21.59 -26.57 32.70
C GLY A 44 22.98 -26.61 33.35
N LEU A 45 23.50 -27.81 33.68
CA LEU A 45 24.76 -28.00 34.43
C LEU A 45 25.98 -28.34 33.56
N ILE A 46 25.81 -28.46 32.23
CA ILE A 46 26.84 -28.98 31.34
C ILE A 46 27.24 -27.94 30.30
N GLN A 47 28.55 -27.74 30.14
CA GLN A 47 29.12 -26.96 29.05
C GLN A 47 29.71 -27.89 27.98
N PHE A 48 29.21 -27.81 26.75
CA PHE A 48 29.73 -28.61 25.64
C PHE A 48 31.02 -28.00 25.05
N LYS A 49 32.00 -28.86 24.77
CA LYS A 49 33.21 -28.52 24.01
C LYS A 49 33.02 -28.92 22.55
N ASP A 50 33.31 -28.02 21.61
CA ASP A 50 33.21 -28.33 20.18
C ASP A 50 34.30 -29.32 19.77
N LEU A 51 33.88 -30.55 19.44
CA LEU A 51 34.75 -31.61 18.91
C LEU A 51 34.91 -31.55 17.38
N ASN A 52 34.11 -30.75 16.68
CA ASN A 52 34.10 -30.62 15.22
C ASN A 52 34.49 -29.20 14.77
N ALA A 53 35.42 -28.56 15.47
CA ALA A 53 35.87 -27.19 15.19
C ALA A 53 36.56 -27.05 13.81
N ASP A 54 37.10 -28.15 13.28
CA ASP A 54 37.72 -28.27 11.97
C ASP A 54 36.71 -28.31 10.81
N LYS A 55 35.44 -28.63 11.08
CA LYS A 55 34.39 -28.75 10.06
C LYS A 55 33.58 -27.47 9.92
N SER A 56 33.34 -27.08 8.67
CA SER A 56 32.43 -25.98 8.34
C SER A 56 31.02 -26.26 8.88
N PRO A 57 30.27 -25.25 9.38
CA PRO A 57 28.92 -25.41 9.88
C PRO A 57 27.95 -26.14 8.93
N PHE A 58 28.13 -25.96 7.62
CA PHE A 58 27.29 -26.57 6.58
C PHE A 58 27.56 -28.07 6.36
N GLN A 59 28.72 -28.55 6.77
CA GLN A 59 29.14 -29.95 6.62
C GLN A 59 28.82 -30.80 7.86
N ARG A 60 28.24 -30.18 8.90
CA ARG A 60 27.85 -30.86 10.15
C ARG A 60 26.55 -31.64 9.95
N THR A 61 26.40 -32.75 10.67
CA THR A 61 25.30 -33.71 10.52
C THR A 61 23.90 -33.09 10.61
N TYR A 62 23.70 -32.09 11.47
CA TYR A 62 22.40 -31.46 11.71
C TYR A 62 22.18 -30.14 10.97
N ALA A 63 23.04 -29.78 10.01
CA ALA A 63 22.98 -28.50 9.30
C ALA A 63 21.63 -28.26 8.59
N ALA A 64 21.04 -29.31 8.00
CA ALA A 64 19.75 -29.22 7.33
C ALA A 64 18.60 -28.90 8.31
N GLN A 65 18.58 -29.55 9.48
CA GLN A 65 17.58 -29.28 10.52
C GLN A 65 17.72 -27.85 11.07
N ILE A 66 18.95 -27.39 11.31
CA ILE A 66 19.21 -26.01 11.74
C ILE A 66 18.70 -25.01 10.70
N LYS A 67 18.93 -25.28 9.40
CA LYS A 67 18.41 -24.43 8.32
C LYS A 67 16.88 -24.38 8.33
N LYS A 68 16.20 -25.53 8.50
CA LYS A 68 14.74 -25.61 8.61
C LYS A 68 14.20 -24.76 9.76
N PHE A 69 14.75 -24.92 10.97
CA PHE A 69 14.36 -24.08 12.11
C PHE A 69 14.69 -22.60 11.90
N GLY A 70 15.79 -22.29 11.20
CA GLY A 70 16.13 -20.92 10.79
C GLY A 70 15.07 -20.28 9.89
N GLU A 71 14.54 -21.03 8.93
CA GLU A 71 13.43 -20.58 8.08
C GLU A 71 12.12 -20.43 8.87
N MET A 72 11.79 -21.36 9.76
CA MET A 72 10.62 -21.24 10.64
C MET A 72 10.72 -20.00 11.54
N ALA A 73 11.90 -19.74 12.11
CA ALA A 73 12.16 -18.53 12.89
C ALA A 73 12.04 -17.25 12.04
N ARG A 74 12.43 -17.27 10.76
CA ARG A 74 12.20 -16.16 9.82
C ARG A 74 10.71 -15.88 9.64
N LYS A 75 9.89 -16.92 9.43
CA LYS A 75 8.43 -16.82 9.32
C LYS A 75 7.79 -16.25 10.58
N LEU A 76 8.22 -16.70 11.76
CA LEU A 76 7.74 -16.16 13.04
C LEU A 76 8.10 -14.68 13.23
N ARG A 77 9.30 -14.24 12.81
CA ARG A 77 9.64 -12.81 12.82
C ARG A 77 8.72 -12.00 11.90
N PHE A 78 8.45 -12.51 10.69
CA PHE A 78 7.51 -11.88 9.77
C PHE A 78 6.12 -11.74 10.40
N PHE A 79 5.56 -12.79 11.01
CA PHE A 79 4.26 -12.71 11.69
C PHE A 79 4.25 -11.69 12.82
N ARG A 80 5.31 -11.65 13.65
CA ARG A 80 5.44 -10.63 14.70
C ARG A 80 5.39 -9.22 14.14
N GLU A 81 6.12 -8.96 13.06
CA GLU A 81 6.10 -7.64 12.40
C GLU A 81 4.71 -7.28 11.88
N GLN A 82 3.99 -8.24 11.27
CA GLN A 82 2.62 -8.03 10.79
C GLN A 82 1.62 -7.77 11.93
N MET A 83 1.77 -8.49 13.06
CA MET A 83 0.96 -8.29 14.25
C MET A 83 1.18 -6.91 14.87
N VAL A 84 2.46 -6.50 15.03
CA VAL A 84 2.82 -5.18 15.56
C VAL A 84 2.27 -4.07 14.66
N LYS A 85 2.38 -4.19 13.33
CA LYS A 85 1.78 -3.25 12.38
C LYS A 85 0.26 -3.14 12.51
N SER A 86 -0.38 -4.21 12.97
CA SER A 86 -1.84 -4.28 13.13
C SER A 86 -2.30 -4.00 14.57
N GLY A 87 -1.38 -3.69 15.49
CA GLY A 87 -1.68 -3.42 16.90
C GLY A 87 -2.11 -4.65 17.70
N ILE A 88 -1.90 -5.87 17.18
CA ILE A 88 -2.29 -7.12 17.84
C ILE A 88 -1.17 -7.55 18.77
N THR A 89 -1.47 -7.66 20.06
CA THR A 89 -0.52 -8.19 21.06
C THR A 89 -0.71 -9.71 21.18
N PRO A 90 0.36 -10.53 21.10
CA PRO A 90 0.24 -11.98 21.26
C PRO A 90 -0.32 -12.30 22.64
N LEU A 91 -1.39 -13.11 22.68
CA LEU A 91 -1.99 -13.55 23.93
C LEU A 91 -1.18 -14.73 24.47
N THR A 92 -0.63 -14.58 25.66
CA THR A 92 0.02 -15.70 26.36
C THR A 92 -1.07 -16.53 27.02
N LYS A 93 -1.41 -17.69 26.45
CA LYS A 93 -2.21 -18.70 27.15
C LYS A 93 -1.25 -19.59 27.95
N PRO A 94 -1.23 -19.52 29.29
CA PRO A 94 -0.38 -20.40 30.08
C PRO A 94 -0.95 -21.82 30.03
N GLY A 95 -0.14 -22.76 29.53
CA GLY A 95 -0.38 -24.19 29.71
C GLY A 95 -1.05 -24.91 28.54
N ALA A 96 -0.24 -25.27 27.56
CA ALA A 96 -0.25 -26.63 27.00
C ALA A 96 1.04 -26.80 26.22
N LYS A 97 2.03 -27.51 26.77
CA LYS A 97 3.06 -28.15 25.94
C LYS A 97 2.33 -29.26 25.16
N SER A 98 1.61 -28.91 24.11
CA SER A 98 1.15 -29.92 23.16
C SER A 98 2.38 -30.39 22.39
N ASP A 99 2.48 -31.69 22.19
CA ASP A 99 3.47 -32.30 21.32
C ASP A 99 3.19 -31.80 19.89
N ILE A 100 3.84 -30.70 19.50
CA ILE A 100 3.69 -30.13 18.17
C ILE A 100 4.67 -30.87 17.28
N ASP A 101 4.15 -31.62 16.30
CA ASP A 101 4.98 -32.13 15.24
C ASP A 101 5.60 -30.95 14.47
N VAL A 102 6.93 -30.92 14.47
CA VAL A 102 7.73 -29.86 13.84
C VAL A 102 7.51 -29.85 12.33
N ASP A 103 7.26 -31.02 11.73
CA ASP A 103 6.99 -31.13 10.29
C ASP A 103 5.63 -30.51 9.95
N ASP A 104 4.58 -30.81 10.71
CA ASP A 104 3.27 -30.17 10.57
C ASP A 104 3.33 -28.66 10.80
N LEU A 105 4.14 -28.22 11.78
CA LEU A 105 4.31 -26.80 12.07
C LEU A 105 4.99 -26.08 10.90
N GLU A 106 5.99 -26.68 10.26
CA GLU A 106 6.65 -26.08 9.09
C GLU A 106 5.66 -25.83 7.95
N VAL A 107 4.79 -26.81 7.67
CA VAL A 107 3.76 -26.73 6.64
C VAL A 107 2.77 -25.62 6.99
N LYS A 108 2.21 -25.63 8.20
CA LYS A 108 1.26 -24.60 8.68
C LYS A 108 1.83 -23.19 8.61
N LEU A 109 3.07 -22.99 9.07
CA LEU A 109 3.73 -21.68 9.00
C LEU A 109 3.95 -21.25 7.54
N GLY A 110 4.22 -22.19 6.63
CA GLY A 110 4.35 -21.92 5.19
C GLY A 110 3.04 -21.48 4.54
N GLU A 111 1.95 -22.19 4.82
CA GLU A 111 0.61 -21.86 4.31
C GLU A 111 0.15 -20.48 4.80
N LEU A 112 0.32 -20.20 6.10
CA LEU A 112 -0.05 -18.90 6.70
C LEU A 112 0.79 -17.74 6.15
N GLU A 113 2.08 -17.96 5.89
CA GLU A 113 2.93 -16.95 5.23
C GLU A 113 2.45 -16.67 3.82
N ALA A 114 2.18 -17.71 3.03
CA ALA A 114 1.69 -17.57 1.67
C ALA A 114 0.35 -16.82 1.62
N GLU A 115 -0.60 -17.20 2.49
CA GLU A 115 -1.92 -16.57 2.60
C GLU A 115 -1.80 -15.09 3.00
N LEU A 116 -0.96 -14.74 3.99
CA LEU A 116 -0.74 -13.34 4.38
C LEU A 116 -0.07 -12.51 3.28
N VAL A 117 0.91 -13.08 2.57
CA VAL A 117 1.58 -12.38 1.47
C VAL A 117 0.61 -12.12 0.33
N GLU A 118 -0.18 -13.12 -0.05
CA GLU A 118 -1.21 -12.98 -1.08
C GLU A 118 -2.27 -11.95 -0.68
N MET A 119 -2.78 -12.02 0.55
CA MET A 119 -3.78 -11.11 1.06
C MET A 119 -3.27 -9.67 1.11
N ASN A 120 -2.02 -9.45 1.52
CA ASN A 120 -1.40 -8.13 1.50
C ASN A 120 -1.27 -7.59 0.06
N ALA A 121 -0.82 -8.41 -0.88
CA ALA A 121 -0.71 -8.01 -2.29
C ALA A 121 -2.08 -7.72 -2.92
N ASN A 122 -3.09 -8.50 -2.60
CA ASN A 122 -4.46 -8.30 -3.07
C ASN A 122 -5.07 -7.03 -2.47
N ASN A 123 -4.89 -6.79 -1.16
CA ASN A 123 -5.35 -5.58 -0.50
C ASN A 123 -4.68 -4.33 -1.08
N GLU A 124 -3.37 -4.39 -1.37
CA GLU A 124 -2.67 -3.27 -2.00
C GLU A 124 -3.23 -2.98 -3.40
N LYS A 125 -3.50 -4.00 -4.22
CA LYS A 125 -4.15 -3.83 -5.54
C LYS A 125 -5.54 -3.21 -5.42
N LEU A 126 -6.36 -3.69 -4.46
CA LEU A 126 -7.69 -3.16 -4.20
C LEU A 126 -7.61 -1.69 -3.74
N GLN A 127 -6.68 -1.37 -2.85
CA GLN A 127 -6.47 -0.01 -2.37
C GLN A 127 -6.04 0.93 -3.50
N ARG A 128 -5.13 0.50 -4.38
CA ARG A 128 -4.72 1.28 -5.56
C ARG A 128 -5.91 1.57 -6.48
N SER A 129 -6.69 0.54 -6.82
CA SER A 129 -7.88 0.70 -7.65
C SER A 129 -8.98 1.55 -6.99
N TYR A 130 -9.16 1.43 -5.68
CA TYR A 130 -10.06 2.29 -4.90
C TYR A 130 -9.63 3.76 -4.98
N ASN A 131 -8.34 4.05 -4.77
CA ASN A 131 -7.80 5.40 -4.85
C ASN A 131 -7.96 5.99 -6.27
N GLU A 132 -7.72 5.19 -7.32
CA GLU A 132 -7.94 5.59 -8.71
C GLU A 132 -9.40 5.97 -8.99
N LEU A 133 -10.36 5.21 -8.44
CA LEU A 133 -11.79 5.50 -8.60
C LEU A 133 -12.21 6.77 -7.83
N VAL A 134 -11.65 6.98 -6.64
CA VAL A 134 -11.88 8.21 -5.86
C VAL A 134 -11.37 9.44 -6.62
N GLU A 135 -10.16 9.36 -7.17
CA GLU A 135 -9.61 10.39 -8.06
C GLU A 135 -10.50 10.62 -9.27
N TYR A 136 -10.98 9.54 -9.89
CA TYR A 136 -11.85 9.65 -11.05
C TYR A 136 -13.17 10.37 -10.72
N LYS A 137 -13.83 10.00 -9.62
CA LYS A 137 -15.06 10.66 -9.14
C LYS A 137 -14.85 12.16 -8.94
N LEU A 138 -13.71 12.53 -8.36
CA LEU A 138 -13.36 13.91 -8.09
C LEU A 138 -13.14 14.71 -9.37
N VAL A 139 -12.47 14.12 -10.36
CA VAL A 139 -12.33 14.72 -11.70
C VAL A 139 -13.67 14.90 -12.35
N LEU A 140 -14.56 13.90 -12.32
CA LEU A 140 -15.91 14.01 -12.89
C LEU A 140 -16.70 15.17 -12.28
N ASN A 141 -16.64 15.36 -10.95
CA ASN A 141 -17.34 16.44 -10.26
C ASN A 141 -16.76 17.83 -10.62
N LYS A 142 -15.44 18.01 -10.46
CA LYS A 142 -14.80 19.31 -10.71
C LYS A 142 -14.76 19.69 -12.18
N ALA A 143 -14.51 18.75 -13.09
CA ALA A 143 -14.65 19.00 -14.51
C ALA A 143 -16.11 19.38 -14.85
N GLY A 144 -17.10 18.69 -14.27
CA GLY A 144 -18.51 19.05 -14.41
C GLY A 144 -18.84 20.49 -14.05
N GLU A 145 -18.36 20.95 -12.90
CA GLU A 145 -18.50 22.35 -12.45
C GLU A 145 -17.90 23.31 -13.49
N PHE A 146 -16.75 22.97 -14.09
CA PHE A 146 -16.12 23.79 -15.11
C PHE A 146 -16.91 23.88 -16.42
N PHE A 147 -17.40 22.75 -16.94
CA PHE A 147 -18.17 22.71 -18.19
C PHE A 147 -19.55 23.39 -18.01
N SER A 148 -20.22 23.15 -16.88
CA SER A 148 -21.49 23.84 -16.56
C SER A 148 -21.31 25.34 -16.37
N SER A 149 -20.26 25.78 -15.69
CA SER A 149 -19.97 27.21 -15.54
C SER A 149 -19.59 27.86 -16.88
N ALA A 150 -18.81 27.17 -17.72
CA ALA A 150 -18.48 27.66 -19.06
C ALA A 150 -19.73 27.79 -19.94
N LEU A 151 -20.64 26.80 -19.90
CA LEU A 151 -21.89 26.85 -20.65
C LEU A 151 -22.79 28.00 -20.17
N ARG A 152 -22.95 28.18 -18.85
CA ARG A 152 -23.74 29.29 -18.28
C ARG A 152 -23.17 30.65 -18.67
N ASN A 153 -21.84 30.81 -18.64
CA ASN A 153 -21.19 32.06 -19.03
C ASN A 153 -21.33 32.32 -20.53
N ALA A 154 -21.20 31.30 -21.38
CA ALA A 154 -21.42 31.43 -22.82
C ALA A 154 -22.87 31.83 -23.14
N THR A 155 -23.86 31.22 -22.47
CA THR A 155 -25.27 31.59 -22.61
C THR A 155 -25.56 33.00 -22.08
N ALA A 156 -24.91 33.43 -21.00
CA ALA A 156 -25.04 34.78 -20.45
C ALA A 156 -24.46 35.83 -21.40
N LEU A 157 -23.25 35.60 -21.92
CA LEU A 157 -22.63 36.48 -22.93
C LEU A 157 -23.47 36.57 -24.20
N GLN A 158 -24.06 35.46 -24.64
CA GLN A 158 -24.92 35.48 -25.82
C GLN A 158 -26.21 36.26 -25.57
N LYS A 159 -26.84 36.12 -24.39
CA LYS A 159 -27.99 36.94 -24.00
C LYS A 159 -27.65 38.42 -23.86
N GLU A 160 -26.45 38.77 -23.37
CA GLU A 160 -25.99 40.16 -23.30
C GLU A 160 -25.74 40.74 -24.70
N LEU A 161 -25.09 40.00 -25.60
CA LEU A 161 -24.92 40.41 -27.01
C LEU A 161 -26.25 40.56 -27.76
N GLU A 162 -27.23 39.69 -27.48
CA GLU A 162 -28.58 39.78 -28.06
C GLU A 162 -29.35 40.98 -27.47
N SER A 163 -29.16 41.29 -26.18
CA SER A 163 -29.79 42.45 -25.54
C SER A 163 -29.19 43.81 -25.97
N GLN A 164 -27.93 43.83 -26.41
CA GLN A 164 -27.29 45.03 -26.98
C GLN A 164 -27.65 45.26 -28.44
N GLN A 165 -28.31 44.32 -29.12
CA GLN A 165 -28.74 44.49 -30.53
C GLN A 165 -30.08 45.21 -30.69
N THR A 166 -30.83 45.46 -29.62
CA THR A 166 -32.12 46.18 -29.66
C THR A 166 -32.02 47.68 -29.32
N GLY A 167 -30.82 48.22 -29.07
CA GLY A 167 -30.61 49.63 -28.73
C GLY A 167 -29.43 50.27 -29.45
N GLU A 168 -29.74 51.02 -30.50
CA GLU A 168 -28.95 52.07 -31.18
C GLU A 168 -27.56 51.73 -31.74
N GLU A 169 -27.40 51.99 -33.04
CA GLU A 169 -26.13 52.10 -33.75
C GLU A 169 -25.18 53.08 -33.04
N SER A 170 -24.16 52.55 -32.36
CA SER A 170 -23.01 53.31 -31.87
C SER A 170 -21.72 52.77 -32.50
N LEU A 171 -20.94 53.70 -33.06
CA LEU A 171 -19.80 53.50 -33.96
C LEU A 171 -18.49 52.97 -33.32
N ASP A 172 -18.53 52.41 -32.11
CA ASP A 172 -17.34 51.85 -31.44
C ASP A 172 -17.49 50.34 -31.21
N THR A 173 -17.46 49.56 -32.31
CA THR A 173 -17.28 48.10 -32.23
C THR A 173 -15.78 47.76 -32.34
N PRO A 174 -15.18 47.04 -31.37
CA PRO A 174 -13.83 46.53 -31.53
C PRO A 174 -13.82 45.49 -32.67
N LEU A 175 -12.99 45.74 -33.69
CA LEU A 175 -12.84 45.01 -34.96
C LEU A 175 -12.38 43.53 -34.87
N LEU A 176 -12.58 42.85 -33.74
CA LEU A 176 -12.13 41.46 -33.51
C LEU A 176 -13.26 40.47 -33.16
N LEU A 177 -14.52 40.82 -33.45
CA LEU A 177 -15.58 39.80 -33.51
C LEU A 177 -15.91 39.51 -34.96
N ASP A 178 -15.21 38.51 -35.52
CA ASP A 178 -15.65 37.81 -36.72
C ASP A 178 -17.05 37.22 -36.46
N ARG A 179 -18.06 38.02 -36.80
CA ARG A 179 -19.50 37.78 -36.66
C ARG A 179 -19.98 36.57 -37.48
N GLU A 180 -19.08 35.95 -38.26
CA GLU A 180 -19.34 34.76 -39.07
C GLU A 180 -19.12 33.42 -38.33
N ILE A 181 -18.51 33.41 -37.13
CA ILE A 181 -18.24 32.15 -36.40
C ILE A 181 -19.44 31.72 -35.53
N LEU A 182 -20.31 32.66 -35.13
CA LEU A 182 -21.42 32.39 -34.21
C LEU A 182 -22.69 31.85 -34.91
N ASN A 183 -22.85 32.07 -36.21
CA ASN A 183 -24.10 31.77 -36.93
C ASN A 183 -24.09 30.45 -37.72
N ASP A 184 -22.97 29.71 -37.72
CA ASP A 184 -22.86 28.45 -38.47
C ASP A 184 -22.49 27.29 -37.53
N PRO A 185 -23.45 26.43 -37.11
CA PRO A 185 -23.16 25.28 -36.25
C PRO A 185 -22.19 24.27 -36.90
N SER A 186 -21.91 24.40 -38.20
CA SER A 186 -20.92 23.60 -38.93
C SER A 186 -19.46 24.04 -38.71
N LYS A 187 -19.23 25.26 -38.16
CA LYS A 187 -17.89 25.82 -37.86
C LYS A 187 -17.54 25.79 -36.36
N GLN A 188 -18.28 25.05 -35.53
CA GLN A 188 -17.87 24.81 -34.15
C GLN A 188 -16.57 23.98 -34.15
N VAL A 189 -15.43 24.66 -33.96
CA VAL A 189 -14.14 24.02 -33.76
C VAL A 189 -14.25 23.15 -32.51
N LYS A 190 -14.43 21.83 -32.70
CA LYS A 190 -14.38 20.86 -31.61
C LYS A 190 -12.97 20.82 -31.05
N LEU A 191 -12.75 21.55 -29.96
CA LEU A 191 -11.52 21.48 -29.18
C LEU A 191 -11.45 20.12 -28.49
N GLY A 192 -10.28 19.48 -28.54
CA GLY A 192 -10.03 18.32 -27.69
C GLY A 192 -9.75 18.78 -26.27
N PHE A 193 -10.10 17.96 -25.27
CA PHE A 193 -9.76 18.23 -23.89
C PHE A 193 -9.11 17.00 -23.24
N ILE A 194 -8.22 17.25 -22.28
CA ILE A 194 -7.64 16.23 -21.40
C ILE A 194 -7.91 16.67 -19.97
N THR A 195 -8.39 15.71 -19.17
CA THR A 195 -8.68 15.89 -17.75
C THR A 195 -7.80 14.98 -16.91
N GLY A 196 -7.40 15.47 -15.74
CA GLY A 196 -6.59 14.69 -14.81
C GLY A 196 -6.34 15.42 -13.50
N LEU A 197 -5.50 14.81 -12.65
CA LEU A 197 -5.00 15.41 -11.42
C LEU A 197 -3.50 15.61 -11.47
N VAL A 198 -3.04 16.71 -10.88
CA VAL A 198 -1.63 17.02 -10.69
C VAL A 198 -1.40 17.41 -9.22
N PRO A 199 -0.28 17.01 -8.59
CA PRO A 199 0.06 17.49 -7.25
C PRO A 199 0.12 19.02 -7.21
N LYS A 200 -0.43 19.62 -6.15
CA LYS A 200 -0.54 21.09 -6.01
C LYS A 200 0.81 21.78 -6.07
N GLU A 201 1.85 21.19 -5.49
CA GLU A 201 3.24 21.69 -5.54
C GLU A 201 3.76 21.84 -6.98
N LYS A 202 3.36 20.93 -7.87
CA LYS A 202 3.80 20.88 -9.26
C LYS A 202 2.85 21.59 -10.22
N SER A 203 1.73 22.13 -9.74
CA SER A 203 0.71 22.75 -10.58
C SER A 203 1.20 23.98 -11.35
N MET A 204 1.96 24.87 -10.70
CA MET A 204 2.50 26.09 -11.32
C MET A 204 3.55 25.79 -12.41
N PRO A 205 4.57 24.94 -12.16
CA PRO A 205 5.48 24.52 -13.22
C PRO A 205 4.79 23.76 -14.36
N PHE A 206 3.78 22.93 -14.05
CA PHE A 206 3.02 22.17 -15.04
C PHE A 206 2.31 23.10 -16.05
N GLU A 207 1.58 24.10 -15.55
CA GLU A 207 0.91 25.10 -16.39
C GLU A 207 1.91 25.85 -17.29
N ARG A 208 3.02 26.30 -16.72
CA ARG A 208 4.06 27.04 -17.44
C ARG A 208 4.71 26.20 -18.54
N ILE A 209 4.98 24.92 -18.28
CA ILE A 209 5.60 24.04 -19.28
C ILE A 209 4.62 23.74 -20.42
N ILE A 210 3.34 23.49 -20.11
CA ILE A 210 2.33 23.29 -21.17
C ILE A 210 2.23 24.55 -22.03
N PHE A 211 2.08 25.73 -21.40
CA PHE A 211 1.97 27.00 -22.12
C PHE A 211 3.17 27.24 -23.05
N ARG A 212 4.40 27.00 -22.57
CA ARG A 212 5.62 27.16 -23.38
C ARG A 212 5.72 26.13 -24.50
N ALA A 213 5.37 24.87 -24.24
CA ALA A 213 5.46 23.78 -25.22
C ALA A 213 4.46 23.92 -26.38
N THR A 214 3.30 24.54 -26.11
CA THR A 214 2.22 24.77 -27.07
C THR A 214 2.18 26.21 -27.59
N ARG A 215 3.14 27.07 -27.18
CA ARG A 215 3.25 28.49 -27.58
C ARG A 215 1.98 29.30 -27.26
N GLY A 216 1.32 28.97 -26.16
CA GLY A 216 0.09 29.64 -25.72
C GLY A 216 -1.20 29.19 -26.43
N ASN A 217 -1.15 28.21 -27.33
CA ASN A 217 -2.33 27.72 -28.06
C ASN A 217 -3.18 26.71 -27.27
N VAL A 218 -3.13 26.76 -25.94
CA VAL A 218 -3.82 25.82 -25.05
C VAL A 218 -4.45 26.61 -23.91
N TYR A 219 -5.69 26.26 -23.58
CA TYR A 219 -6.41 26.84 -22.45
C TYR A 219 -6.45 25.83 -21.30
N ILE A 220 -6.01 26.23 -20.11
CA ILE A 220 -5.90 25.36 -18.93
C ILE A 220 -6.77 25.95 -17.82
N LYS A 221 -7.59 25.10 -17.19
CA LYS A 221 -8.25 25.41 -15.92
C LYS A 221 -7.78 24.45 -14.85
N LEU A 222 -7.46 25.00 -13.67
CA LEU A 222 -7.05 24.26 -12.49
C LEU A 222 -8.09 24.51 -11.39
N ALA A 223 -8.62 23.45 -10.78
CA ALA A 223 -9.40 23.49 -9.54
C ALA A 223 -8.57 22.88 -8.43
N ALA A 224 -8.44 23.59 -7.32
CA ALA A 224 -7.93 22.99 -6.10
C ALA A 224 -8.95 22.00 -5.54
N VAL A 225 -8.45 20.88 -5.04
CA VAL A 225 -9.24 19.91 -4.27
C VAL A 225 -9.09 20.28 -2.80
N GLU A 226 -10.21 20.44 -2.11
CA GLU A 226 -10.24 20.84 -0.69
C GLU A 226 -9.75 19.72 0.25
N GLU A 227 -9.98 18.46 -0.12
CA GLU A 227 -9.57 17.30 0.67
C GLU A 227 -8.31 16.64 0.09
N PRO A 228 -7.30 16.30 0.93
CA PRO A 228 -6.10 15.62 0.47
C PRO A 228 -6.44 14.19 0.04
N VAL A 229 -6.06 13.84 -1.18
CA VAL A 229 -6.34 12.53 -1.79
C VAL A 229 -5.11 11.63 -1.63
N VAL A 230 -5.34 10.35 -1.34
CA VAL A 230 -4.28 9.36 -1.27
C VAL A 230 -3.85 9.01 -2.69
N ASP A 231 -2.57 9.27 -3.00
CA ASP A 231 -2.03 8.97 -4.31
C ASP A 231 -1.97 7.45 -4.55
N PRO A 232 -2.48 6.91 -5.67
CA PRO A 232 -2.52 5.47 -5.93
C PRO A 232 -1.13 4.83 -6.04
N VAL A 233 -0.07 5.60 -6.31
CA VAL A 233 1.28 5.07 -6.47
C VAL A 233 2.13 5.23 -5.20
N SER A 234 2.12 6.41 -4.57
CA SER A 234 2.91 6.65 -3.36
C SER A 234 2.20 6.25 -2.05
N GLY A 235 0.86 6.16 -2.05
CA GLY A 235 0.08 5.90 -0.84
C GLY A 235 0.07 7.07 0.16
N GLU A 236 0.65 8.22 -0.22
CA GLU A 236 0.69 9.42 0.61
C GLU A 236 -0.54 10.29 0.38
N LYS A 237 -0.98 10.98 1.44
CA LYS A 237 -2.03 12.00 1.36
C LYS A 237 -1.42 13.27 0.79
N VAL A 238 -1.77 13.59 -0.45
CA VAL A 238 -1.23 14.75 -1.17
C VAL A 238 -2.38 15.65 -1.59
N GLU A 239 -2.20 16.96 -1.43
CA GLU A 239 -3.10 17.94 -2.02
C GLU A 239 -2.93 17.95 -3.54
N LYS A 240 -4.00 17.65 -4.27
CA LYS A 240 -4.01 17.58 -5.73
C LYS A 240 -4.90 18.68 -6.30
N ASN A 241 -4.60 19.11 -7.52
CA ASN A 241 -5.43 19.99 -8.31
C ASN A 241 -5.98 19.21 -9.51
N VAL A 242 -7.28 19.32 -9.77
CA VAL A 242 -7.90 18.82 -10.99
C VAL A 242 -7.59 19.82 -12.11
N PHE A 243 -7.08 19.34 -13.23
CA PHE A 243 -6.85 20.17 -14.41
C PHE A 243 -7.74 19.73 -15.57
N VAL A 244 -8.16 20.72 -16.36
CA VAL A 244 -8.78 20.54 -17.67
C VAL A 244 -7.97 21.35 -18.67
N VAL A 245 -7.41 20.67 -19.66
CA VAL A 245 -6.55 21.25 -20.70
C VAL A 245 -7.25 21.12 -22.05
N PHE A 246 -7.65 22.25 -22.63
CA PHE A 246 -8.25 22.33 -23.96
C PHE A 246 -7.18 22.59 -25.01
N TYR A 247 -7.15 21.79 -26.06
CA TYR A 247 -6.16 21.85 -27.12
C TYR A 247 -6.80 21.70 -28.51
N SER A 248 -6.12 22.26 -29.50
CA SER A 248 -6.43 22.04 -30.92
C SER A 248 -5.26 21.33 -31.59
N GLY A 249 -5.56 20.28 -32.35
CA GLY A 249 -4.59 19.51 -33.13
C GLY A 249 -3.86 18.41 -32.37
N GLU A 250 -3.49 17.36 -33.11
CA GLU A 250 -2.90 16.13 -32.55
C GLU A 250 -1.47 16.32 -32.01
N LYS A 251 -0.68 17.21 -32.62
CA LYS A 251 0.67 17.54 -32.14
C LYS A 251 0.65 18.15 -30.73
N ALA A 252 -0.37 18.95 -30.41
CA ALA A 252 -0.55 19.50 -29.07
C ALA A 252 -0.93 18.40 -28.08
N LYS A 253 -1.86 17.51 -28.45
CA LYS A 253 -2.26 16.33 -27.66
C LYS A 253 -1.04 15.52 -27.23
N THR A 254 -0.19 15.11 -28.17
CA THR A 254 0.98 14.26 -27.87
C THR A 254 1.98 14.95 -26.94
N LYS A 255 2.18 16.27 -27.08
CA LYS A 255 3.02 17.05 -26.16
C LYS A 255 2.43 17.10 -24.75
N ILE A 256 1.13 17.38 -24.64
CA ILE A 256 0.43 17.43 -23.35
C ILE A 256 0.51 16.07 -22.66
N LEU A 257 0.27 14.96 -23.39
CA LEU A 257 0.35 13.61 -22.84
C LEU A 257 1.74 13.31 -22.25
N LYS A 258 2.82 13.67 -22.95
CA LYS A 258 4.19 13.51 -22.46
C LYS A 258 4.49 14.37 -21.23
N ILE A 259 3.96 15.59 -21.18
CA ILE A 259 4.11 16.46 -20.01
C ILE A 259 3.34 15.87 -18.82
N CYS A 260 2.11 15.38 -19.01
CA CYS A 260 1.37 14.71 -17.94
C CYS A 260 2.13 13.51 -17.38
N GLU A 261 2.74 12.68 -18.23
CA GLU A 261 3.57 11.55 -17.79
C GLU A 261 4.82 11.99 -17.02
N ALA A 262 5.53 13.02 -17.50
CA ALA A 262 6.72 13.55 -16.82
C ALA A 262 6.42 14.17 -15.44
N PHE A 263 5.22 14.72 -15.26
CA PHE A 263 4.78 15.34 -14.02
C PHE A 263 4.09 14.36 -13.05
N GLY A 264 3.87 13.11 -13.45
CA GLY A 264 3.14 12.12 -12.66
C GLY A 264 1.65 12.48 -12.51
N ALA A 265 1.07 13.05 -13.55
CA ALA A 265 -0.33 13.44 -13.55
C ALA A 265 -1.23 12.28 -14.00
N ASN A 266 -2.16 11.87 -13.13
CA ASN A 266 -3.13 10.81 -13.42
C ASN A 266 -4.22 11.37 -14.33
N ARG A 267 -4.48 10.68 -15.44
CA ARG A 267 -5.44 11.12 -16.48
C ARG A 267 -6.67 10.23 -16.43
N TYR A 268 -7.84 10.85 -16.51
CA TYR A 268 -9.10 10.14 -16.50
C TYR A 268 -9.96 10.54 -17.70
N PRO A 269 -10.69 9.60 -18.33
CA PRO A 269 -11.59 9.92 -19.42
C PRO A 269 -12.75 10.78 -18.90
N PHE A 270 -13.15 11.80 -19.64
CA PHE A 270 -14.27 12.67 -19.31
C PHE A 270 -15.15 12.88 -20.54
N THR A 271 -16.45 13.04 -20.34
CA THR A 271 -17.43 13.31 -21.42
C THR A 271 -18.18 14.59 -21.15
N GLU A 272 -18.40 15.41 -22.17
CA GLU A 272 -19.13 16.68 -22.08
C GLU A 272 -20.65 16.50 -21.91
N ASP A 273 -21.19 15.32 -22.24
CA ASP A 273 -22.62 15.01 -22.12
C ASP A 273 -23.06 14.92 -20.65
N PHE A 274 -23.85 15.89 -20.18
CA PHE A 274 -24.39 15.93 -18.81
C PHE A 274 -25.11 14.63 -18.39
N GLY A 275 -25.92 14.05 -19.29
CA GLY A 275 -26.63 12.79 -19.01
C GLY A 275 -25.68 11.62 -18.79
N LYS A 276 -24.62 11.50 -19.61
CA LYS A 276 -23.61 10.44 -19.45
C LYS A 276 -22.74 10.70 -18.23
N GLN A 277 -22.46 11.96 -17.90
CA GLN A 277 -21.69 12.33 -16.73
C GLN A 277 -22.38 11.89 -15.43
N ILE A 278 -23.68 12.14 -15.29
CA ILE A 278 -24.45 11.72 -14.10
C ILE A 278 -24.44 10.19 -13.97
N LEU A 279 -24.61 9.48 -15.09
CA LEU A 279 -24.53 8.01 -15.11
C LEU A 279 -23.15 7.52 -14.69
N MET A 280 -22.07 8.10 -15.22
CA MET A 280 -20.69 7.74 -14.84
C MET A 280 -20.40 8.04 -13.37
N ILE A 281 -20.85 9.17 -12.83
CA ILE A 281 -20.67 9.50 -11.41
C ILE A 281 -21.40 8.48 -10.52
N SER A 282 -22.62 8.08 -10.90
CA SER A 282 -23.40 7.07 -10.19
C SER A 282 -22.71 5.70 -10.25
N GLU A 283 -22.26 5.29 -11.43
CA GLU A 283 -21.55 4.01 -11.63
C GLU A 283 -20.25 3.97 -10.83
N VAL A 284 -19.42 5.02 -10.93
CA VAL A 284 -18.16 5.13 -10.19
C VAL A 284 -18.43 5.16 -8.68
N SER A 285 -19.47 5.86 -8.21
CA SER A 285 -19.83 5.87 -6.78
C SER A 285 -20.30 4.49 -6.28
N GLY A 286 -21.02 3.72 -7.10
CA GLY A 286 -21.37 2.34 -6.81
C GLY A 286 -20.12 1.47 -6.66
N ARG A 287 -19.23 1.49 -7.67
CA ARG A 287 -17.96 0.75 -7.64
C ARG A 287 -17.06 1.12 -6.46
N ILE A 288 -16.98 2.40 -6.10
CA ILE A 288 -16.24 2.86 -4.91
C ILE A 288 -16.79 2.19 -3.64
N SER A 289 -18.12 2.10 -3.52
CA SER A 289 -18.76 1.51 -2.34
C SER A 289 -18.54 0.00 -2.28
N GLU A 290 -18.63 -0.69 -3.42
CA GLU A 290 -18.32 -2.12 -3.53
C GLU A 290 -16.85 -2.42 -3.19
N MET A 291 -15.92 -1.64 -3.77
CA MET A 291 -14.48 -1.78 -3.51
C MET A 291 -14.15 -1.51 -2.04
N LYS A 292 -14.81 -0.51 -1.42
CA LYS A 292 -14.64 -0.24 0.01
C LYS A 292 -15.12 -1.42 0.86
N ALA A 293 -16.28 -1.99 0.55
CA ALA A 293 -16.78 -3.17 1.26
C ALA A 293 -15.83 -4.37 1.11
N ALA A 294 -15.24 -4.56 -0.07
CA ALA A 294 -14.25 -5.61 -0.31
C ALA A 294 -12.95 -5.38 0.49
N ILE A 295 -12.45 -4.14 0.57
CA ILE A 295 -11.29 -3.77 1.39
C ILE A 295 -11.59 -4.00 2.88
N ASP A 296 -12.75 -3.56 3.36
CA ASP A 296 -13.15 -3.72 4.76
C ASP A 296 -13.28 -5.21 5.13
N ALA A 297 -13.87 -6.03 4.25
CA ALA A 297 -13.94 -7.48 4.41
C ALA A 297 -12.54 -8.14 4.42
N GLY A 298 -11.64 -7.70 3.53
CA GLY A 298 -10.26 -8.17 3.49
C GLY A 298 -9.48 -7.80 4.75
N LEU A 299 -9.66 -6.59 5.27
CA LEU A 299 -9.05 -6.14 6.53
C LEU A 299 -9.57 -6.94 7.72
N PHE A 300 -10.86 -7.24 7.77
CA PHE A 300 -11.45 -8.08 8.80
C PHE A 300 -10.86 -9.49 8.76
N HIS A 301 -10.82 -10.11 7.58
CA HIS A 301 -10.26 -11.45 7.39
C HIS A 301 -8.78 -11.50 7.78
N ARG A 302 -7.97 -10.50 7.38
CA ARG A 302 -6.57 -10.35 7.78
C ARG A 302 -6.42 -10.25 9.29
N SER A 303 -7.24 -9.43 9.94
CA SER A 303 -7.18 -9.20 11.38
C SER A 303 -7.55 -10.46 12.16
N HIS A 304 -8.58 -11.19 11.71
CA HIS A 304 -8.98 -12.47 12.27
C HIS A 304 -7.85 -13.51 12.15
N LEU A 305 -7.23 -13.63 10.96
CA LEU A 305 -6.12 -14.56 10.75
C LEU A 305 -4.92 -14.21 11.64
N LEU A 306 -4.56 -12.93 11.73
CA LEU A 306 -3.48 -12.48 12.62
C LEU A 306 -3.80 -12.70 14.10
N GLN A 307 -5.08 -12.65 14.49
CA GLN A 307 -5.51 -12.99 15.85
C GLN A 307 -5.36 -14.49 16.12
N THR A 308 -5.78 -15.36 15.19
CA THR A 308 -5.56 -16.81 15.28
C THR A 308 -4.07 -17.16 15.38
N ILE A 309 -3.23 -16.50 14.57
CA ILE A 309 -1.77 -16.61 14.67
C ILE A 309 -1.31 -16.13 16.04
N GLY A 310 -1.75 -14.96 16.50
CA GLY A 310 -1.34 -14.38 17.77
C GLY A 310 -1.65 -15.24 18.99
N ASP A 311 -2.73 -16.01 18.94
CA ASP A 311 -3.13 -16.98 19.97
C ASP A 311 -2.17 -18.18 20.08
N GLN A 312 -1.58 -18.62 18.96
CA GLN A 312 -0.66 -19.77 18.89
C GLN A 312 0.80 -19.36 18.83
N PHE A 313 1.07 -18.07 18.59
CA PHE A 313 2.40 -17.55 18.31
C PHE A 313 3.39 -17.74 19.46
N VAL A 314 2.94 -17.62 20.72
CA VAL A 314 3.79 -17.85 21.89
C VAL A 314 4.22 -19.32 21.94
N GLN A 315 3.29 -20.23 21.66
CA GLN A 315 3.53 -21.66 21.66
C GLN A 315 4.48 -22.10 20.54
N TRP A 316 4.44 -21.47 19.36
CA TRP A 316 5.37 -21.76 18.26
C TRP A 316 6.77 -21.20 18.48
N LYS A 317 6.92 -20.24 19.40
CA LYS A 317 8.19 -19.59 19.69
C LYS A 317 8.98 -20.33 20.77
N GLU A 318 8.28 -20.87 21.76
CA GLU A 318 8.86 -21.70 22.83
C GLU A 318 9.35 -23.04 22.29
#